data_AF-A0A1I6V1M3-F1
#
_entry.id   AF-A0A1I6V1M3-F1
#
_cell.length_a   1.000
_cell.length_b   1.000
_cell.length_c   1.000
_cell.angle_alpha   90.00
_cell.angle_beta   90.00
_cell.angle_gamma   90.00
#
_symmetry.space_group_name_H-M   'P 1'
#
loop_
_entity.id
_entity.type
_entity.pdbx_description
1 polymer ?
#
loop_
_entity_poly.entity_id
_entity_poly.type
_entity_poly.pdbx_seq_one_letter_code
_entity_poly.pdbx_strand_id
1 'polypeptide(L)'
;MGMKAIFSNRLYKYKIDANFVMSMDHTLRVFNQAKHFRYQAEVRELRGVKEKSSVSIHQRLKQRYGLNDYYANSAVQQGRALLSAQKELKNIYMRNKKEQINAVKRKIKATKARLTTLQKIKASFVKGTPTFNKTSREQQKGVFFVVTYKHHTRLFYRAYDFEHQHLDVEIKYLKSRLGQLNFKKDRYEKQLIKLTTKVTGVCFGSKKLARGRLTQKSYHAHPERWQKDWAAARYGKMTISGRKDAKSGNFVFHYHPEMHALTFKAIDQCVISLSDVVFPYGQDHVNCAIQTQMNLKDKKKYGKPIGWSLEDHGDYYIVKCLIDVPATPYLNTSTSTGMVGVDLNVNHIAVANVNDIGQCVDAFTLPFNLEGKTSGQVTKIIEAEVMALVDYAVKHHKPLAIERLDTTRSKVSRPYGHRKANRR
;
A
#
# COMPACT_ATOMS: atom_id res chain seq x y z
N MET A 1 -23.12 -2.03 0.09
CA MET A 1 -22.81 -1.49 -1.25
C MET A 1 -21.36 -1.11 -1.27
N GLY A 2 -20.58 -1.72 -2.15
CA GLY A 2 -19.15 -1.47 -2.28
C GLY A 2 -18.80 -1.24 -3.74
N MET A 3 -18.09 -0.16 -4.03
CA MET A 3 -17.56 0.11 -5.36
C MET A 3 -16.56 -1.00 -5.74
N LYS A 4 -16.85 -1.74 -6.79
CA LYS A 4 -15.97 -2.77 -7.37
C LYS A 4 -15.40 -2.29 -8.70
N ALA A 5 -14.15 -2.68 -8.96
CA ALA A 5 -13.51 -2.54 -10.26
C ALA A 5 -13.53 -3.91 -10.94
N ILE A 6 -14.24 -4.02 -12.05
CA ILE A 6 -14.37 -5.25 -12.85
C ILE A 6 -13.48 -5.09 -14.08
N PHE A 7 -12.66 -6.10 -14.35
CA PHE A 7 -11.58 -6.04 -15.35
C PHE A 7 -11.99 -6.78 -16.61
N SER A 8 -11.73 -6.18 -17.77
CA SER A 8 -11.93 -6.85 -19.05
C SER A 8 -10.87 -7.92 -19.28
N ASN A 9 -11.11 -8.77 -20.27
CA ASN A 9 -10.06 -9.48 -21.00
C ASN A 9 -9.01 -8.52 -21.59
N ARG A 10 -7.89 -9.08 -22.04
CA ARG A 10 -6.83 -8.31 -22.70
C ARG A 10 -7.26 -7.93 -24.12
N LEU A 11 -7.23 -6.65 -24.43
CA LEU A 11 -7.54 -6.13 -25.75
C LEU A 11 -6.21 -5.87 -26.48
N TYR A 12 -5.75 -6.84 -27.26
CA TYR A 12 -4.45 -6.78 -27.91
C TYR A 12 -4.42 -5.73 -29.03
N LYS A 13 -3.38 -4.88 -29.02
CA LYS A 13 -3.25 -3.76 -29.96
C LYS A 13 -3.21 -4.22 -31.42
N TYR A 14 -2.64 -5.39 -31.71
CA TYR A 14 -2.59 -5.95 -33.07
C TYR A 14 -3.96 -6.40 -33.61
N LYS A 15 -4.99 -6.52 -32.75
CA LYS A 15 -6.37 -6.83 -33.14
C LYS A 15 -7.26 -5.60 -33.23
N ILE A 16 -6.73 -4.43 -32.90
CA ILE A 16 -7.48 -3.16 -32.89
C ILE A 16 -7.00 -2.35 -34.09
N ASP A 17 -7.92 -1.62 -34.72
CA ASP A 17 -7.58 -0.69 -35.79
C ASP A 17 -6.45 0.27 -35.38
N ALA A 18 -5.45 0.44 -36.24
CA ALA A 18 -4.26 1.22 -35.93
C ALA A 18 -4.59 2.70 -35.61
N ASN A 19 -5.60 3.29 -36.27
CA ASN A 19 -6.05 4.64 -35.99
C ASN A 19 -6.69 4.73 -34.59
N PHE A 20 -7.43 3.69 -34.17
CA PHE A 20 -7.96 3.62 -32.82
C PHE A 20 -6.85 3.52 -31.78
N VAL A 21 -5.81 2.71 -32.02
CA VAL A 21 -4.64 2.63 -31.13
C VAL A 21 -3.97 4.00 -31.00
N MET A 22 -3.71 4.69 -32.12
CA MET A 22 -3.11 6.03 -32.12
C MET A 22 -3.97 7.05 -31.35
N SER A 23 -5.29 7.04 -31.58
CA SER A 23 -6.24 7.94 -30.91
C SER A 23 -6.36 7.66 -29.41
N MET A 24 -6.32 6.39 -29.01
CA MET A 24 -6.29 5.99 -27.60
C MET A 24 -5.02 6.44 -26.90
N ASP A 25 -3.86 6.24 -27.51
CA ASP A 25 -2.57 6.65 -26.96
C ASP A 25 -2.49 8.18 -26.84
N HIS A 26 -2.99 8.90 -27.86
CA HIS A 26 -3.13 10.35 -27.81
C HIS A 26 -4.04 10.80 -26.66
N THR A 27 -5.21 10.19 -26.53
CA THR A 27 -6.20 10.50 -25.48
C THR A 27 -5.63 10.24 -24.08
N LEU A 28 -4.98 9.09 -23.87
CA LEU A 28 -4.30 8.74 -22.63
C LEU A 28 -3.23 9.77 -22.24
N ARG A 29 -2.40 10.19 -23.22
CA ARG A 29 -1.36 11.20 -23.02
C ARG A 29 -1.94 12.55 -22.61
N VAL A 30 -2.88 13.09 -23.39
CA VAL A 30 -3.45 14.43 -23.14
C VAL A 30 -4.22 14.46 -21.82
N PHE A 31 -5.06 13.46 -21.55
CA PHE A 31 -5.79 13.36 -20.29
C PHE A 31 -4.86 13.39 -19.08
N ASN A 32 -3.77 12.61 -19.12
CA ASN A 32 -2.84 12.54 -18.01
C ASN A 32 -1.99 13.81 -17.87
N GLN A 33 -1.64 14.48 -18.96
CA GLN A 33 -1.01 15.80 -18.90
C GLN A 33 -1.93 16.81 -18.20
N ALA A 34 -3.22 16.84 -18.54
CA ALA A 34 -4.21 17.68 -17.88
C ALA A 34 -4.36 17.36 -16.38
N LYS A 35 -4.47 16.08 -16.03
CA LYS A 35 -4.47 15.60 -14.63
C LYS A 35 -3.22 16.05 -13.87
N HIS A 36 -2.04 15.91 -14.47
CA HIS A 36 -0.77 16.31 -13.86
C HIS A 36 -0.71 17.83 -13.66
N PHE A 37 -1.12 18.61 -14.66
CA PHE A 37 -1.17 20.05 -14.58
C PHE A 37 -2.08 20.52 -13.45
N ARG A 38 -3.30 19.97 -13.38
CA ARG A 38 -4.24 20.21 -12.28
C ARG A 38 -3.55 19.94 -10.94
N TYR A 39 -2.98 18.76 -10.74
CA TYR A 39 -2.34 18.40 -9.47
C TYR A 39 -1.23 19.39 -9.11
N GLN A 40 -0.37 19.72 -10.08
CA GLN A 40 0.74 20.65 -9.87
C GLN A 40 0.29 22.07 -9.58
N ALA A 41 -0.79 22.54 -10.19
CA ALA A 41 -1.35 23.87 -9.93
C ALA A 41 -1.74 24.01 -8.45
N GLU A 42 -2.53 23.08 -7.91
CA GLU A 42 -2.93 23.14 -6.50
C GLU A 42 -1.74 22.95 -5.55
N VAL A 43 -0.75 22.10 -5.88
CA VAL A 43 0.46 21.97 -5.05
C VAL A 43 1.27 23.28 -5.02
N ARG A 44 1.32 24.04 -6.12
CA ARG A 44 2.02 25.34 -6.16
C ARG A 44 1.28 26.40 -5.34
N GLU A 45 -0.05 26.43 -5.44
CA GLU A 45 -0.93 27.29 -4.62
C GLU A 45 -0.75 26.97 -3.13
N LEU A 46 -0.81 25.70 -2.73
CA LEU A 46 -0.59 25.27 -1.34
C LEU A 46 0.81 25.58 -0.80
N ARG A 47 1.80 25.80 -1.67
CA ARG A 47 3.17 26.20 -1.29
C ARG A 47 3.36 27.71 -1.23
N GLY A 48 2.37 28.50 -1.64
CA GLY A 48 2.53 29.95 -1.82
C GLY A 48 3.44 30.33 -2.99
N VAL A 49 3.75 29.42 -3.91
CA VAL A 49 4.64 29.67 -5.07
C VAL A 49 3.88 30.36 -6.21
N LYS A 50 2.56 30.23 -6.24
CA LYS A 50 1.72 30.87 -7.24
C LYS A 50 0.38 31.23 -6.63
N GLU A 51 -0.11 32.43 -6.94
CA GLU A 51 -1.42 32.87 -6.52
C GLU A 51 -2.53 32.02 -7.16
N LYS A 52 -3.67 31.99 -6.47
CA LYS A 52 -4.87 31.31 -6.96
C LYS A 52 -5.37 32.05 -8.20
N SER A 53 -5.52 31.32 -9.30
CA SER A 53 -6.03 31.90 -10.54
C SER A 53 -7.49 32.32 -10.39
N SER A 54 -7.86 33.45 -11.00
CA SER A 54 -9.26 33.91 -11.13
C SER A 54 -10.10 32.96 -11.99
N VAL A 55 -9.49 32.31 -12.99
CA VAL A 55 -10.14 31.34 -13.87
C VAL A 55 -10.18 29.96 -13.22
N SER A 56 -11.35 29.31 -13.28
CA SER A 56 -11.53 27.97 -12.74
C SER A 56 -10.53 26.97 -13.35
N ILE A 57 -10.02 26.03 -12.53
CA ILE A 57 -9.09 25.01 -13.02
C ILE A 57 -9.70 24.17 -14.15
N HIS A 58 -11.02 23.95 -14.13
CA HIS A 58 -11.76 23.27 -15.17
C HIS A 58 -11.63 23.98 -16.53
N GLN A 59 -11.94 25.28 -16.59
CA GLN A 59 -11.82 26.07 -17.82
C GLN A 59 -10.38 26.14 -18.32
N ARG A 60 -9.40 26.29 -17.41
CA ARG A 60 -7.97 26.27 -17.76
C ARG A 60 -7.55 24.95 -18.42
N LEU A 61 -8.08 23.82 -17.95
CA LEU A 61 -7.81 22.53 -18.59
C LEU A 61 -8.45 22.42 -19.99
N LYS A 62 -9.69 22.89 -20.14
CA LYS A 62 -10.37 22.91 -21.45
C LYS A 62 -9.58 23.72 -22.47
N GLN A 63 -9.24 24.96 -22.13
CA GLN A 63 -8.51 25.87 -23.03
C GLN A 63 -7.12 25.34 -23.37
N ARG A 64 -6.38 24.82 -22.39
CA ARG A 64 -4.99 24.39 -22.58
C ARG A 64 -4.84 23.07 -23.34
N TYR A 65 -5.79 22.15 -23.19
CA TYR A 65 -5.67 20.77 -23.68
C TYR A 65 -6.78 20.37 -24.65
N GLY A 66 -7.65 21.31 -25.07
CA GLY A 66 -8.74 21.02 -26.00
C GLY A 66 -9.79 20.04 -25.44
N LEU A 67 -9.95 20.00 -24.11
CA LEU A 67 -10.85 19.01 -23.49
C LEU A 67 -12.31 19.45 -23.55
N ASN A 68 -13.19 18.49 -23.78
CA ASN A 68 -14.61 18.65 -23.46
C ASN A 68 -14.86 18.64 -21.94
N ASP A 69 -16.09 18.96 -21.54
CA ASP A 69 -16.46 19.03 -20.12
C ASP A 69 -16.28 17.70 -19.38
N TYR A 70 -16.50 16.56 -20.05
CA TYR A 70 -16.42 15.24 -19.41
C TYR A 70 -14.97 14.85 -19.08
N TYR A 71 -14.05 15.05 -20.03
CA TYR A 71 -12.62 14.81 -19.82
C TYR A 71 -12.02 15.82 -18.82
N ALA A 72 -12.36 17.10 -18.94
CA ALA A 72 -11.89 18.13 -18.02
C ALA A 72 -12.35 17.86 -16.58
N ASN A 73 -13.64 17.56 -16.37
CA ASN A 73 -14.17 17.20 -15.06
C ASN A 73 -13.49 15.94 -14.49
N SER A 74 -13.32 14.90 -15.31
CA SER A 74 -12.65 13.67 -14.87
C SER A 74 -11.19 13.92 -14.48
N ALA A 75 -10.44 14.72 -15.25
CA ALA A 75 -9.08 15.11 -14.91
C ALA A 75 -9.01 15.93 -13.61
N VAL A 76 -9.99 16.84 -13.39
CA VAL A 76 -10.13 17.59 -12.13
C VAL A 76 -10.33 16.67 -10.94
N GLN A 77 -11.26 15.73 -11.04
CA GLN A 77 -11.58 14.79 -9.96
C GLN A 77 -10.43 13.82 -9.69
N GLN A 78 -9.79 13.27 -10.72
CA GLN A 78 -8.63 12.40 -10.58
C GLN A 78 -7.46 13.12 -9.91
N GLY A 79 -7.19 14.38 -10.27
CA GLY A 79 -6.16 15.19 -9.61
C GLY A 79 -6.49 15.49 -8.15
N ARG A 80 -7.78 15.75 -7.82
CA ARG A 80 -8.26 15.96 -6.45
C ARG A 80 -8.13 14.69 -5.61
N ALA A 81 -8.52 13.55 -6.17
CA ALA A 81 -8.39 12.24 -5.52
C ALA A 81 -6.93 11.93 -5.20
N LEU A 82 -5.99 12.26 -6.10
CA LEU A 82 -4.57 12.07 -5.86
C LEU A 82 -4.03 12.93 -4.70
N LEU A 83 -4.54 14.16 -4.54
CA LEU A 83 -4.20 14.99 -3.38
C LEU A 83 -4.79 14.48 -2.08
N SER A 84 -6.04 14.02 -2.10
CA SER A 84 -6.67 13.38 -0.93
C SER A 84 -5.87 12.15 -0.51
N ALA A 85 -5.52 11.27 -1.45
CA ALA A 85 -4.67 10.11 -1.19
C ALA A 85 -3.29 10.50 -0.62
N GLN A 86 -2.69 11.60 -1.11
CA GLN A 86 -1.46 12.15 -0.56
C GLN A 86 -1.60 12.64 0.89
N LYS A 87 -2.72 13.30 1.23
CA LYS A 87 -3.01 13.76 2.60
C LYS A 87 -3.13 12.55 3.54
N GLU A 88 -3.87 11.52 3.15
CA GLU A 88 -3.98 10.29 3.94
C GLU A 88 -2.63 9.59 4.10
N LEU A 89 -1.84 9.48 3.03
CA LEU A 89 -0.51 8.88 3.09
C LEU A 89 0.43 9.68 4.02
N LYS A 90 0.36 11.01 4.00
CA LYS A 90 1.09 11.88 4.93
C LYS A 90 0.68 11.60 6.37
N ASN A 91 -0.61 11.47 6.66
CA ASN A 91 -1.11 11.14 7.99
C ASN A 91 -0.56 9.79 8.49
N ILE A 92 -0.57 8.77 7.64
CA ILE A 92 0.01 7.45 7.94
C ILE A 92 1.51 7.58 8.24
N TYR A 93 2.27 8.31 7.41
CA TYR A 93 3.70 8.52 7.64
C TYR A 93 4.00 9.29 8.92
N MET A 94 3.19 10.28 9.28
CA MET A 94 3.30 11.01 10.54
C MET A 94 3.06 10.08 11.74
N ARG A 95 1.98 9.27 11.71
CA ARG A 95 1.70 8.27 12.75
C ARG A 95 2.86 7.29 12.91
N ASN A 96 3.36 6.76 11.79
CA ASN A 96 4.49 5.85 11.76
C ASN A 96 5.75 6.48 12.37
N LYS A 97 6.06 7.74 12.04
CA LYS A 97 7.22 8.45 12.60
C LYS A 97 7.08 8.70 14.10
N LYS A 98 5.89 9.07 14.58
CA LYS A 98 5.61 9.20 16.02
C LYS A 98 5.88 7.89 16.76
N GLU A 99 5.42 6.76 16.23
CA GLU A 99 5.68 5.46 16.85
C GLU A 99 7.16 5.09 16.84
N GLN A 100 7.90 5.39 15.77
CA GLN A 100 9.36 5.21 15.73
C GLN A 100 10.08 6.04 16.78
N ILE A 101 9.67 7.29 16.98
CA ILE A 101 10.22 8.18 18.01
C ILE A 101 9.95 7.58 19.39
N ASN A 102 8.71 7.15 19.67
CA ASN A 102 8.34 6.53 20.94
C ASN A 102 9.14 5.25 21.21
N ALA A 103 9.30 4.39 20.21
CA ALA A 103 10.12 3.18 20.32
C ALA A 103 11.59 3.50 20.63
N VAL A 104 12.17 4.53 19.99
CA VAL A 104 13.53 4.99 20.28
C VAL A 104 13.63 5.60 21.68
N LYS A 105 12.64 6.39 22.12
CA LYS A 105 12.58 6.95 23.49
C LYS A 105 12.56 5.85 24.55
N ARG A 106 11.77 4.79 24.35
CA ARG A 106 11.76 3.60 25.24
C ARG A 106 13.15 2.96 25.33
N LYS A 107 13.84 2.81 24.19
CA LYS A 107 15.22 2.28 24.16
C LYS A 107 16.22 3.21 24.85
N ILE A 108 16.11 4.52 24.65
CA ILE A 108 16.94 5.51 25.35
C ILE A 108 16.75 5.38 26.85
N LYS A 109 15.51 5.29 27.35
CA LYS A 109 15.21 5.10 28.77
C LYS A 109 15.85 3.83 29.32
N ALA A 110 15.68 2.70 28.63
CA ALA A 110 16.27 1.42 29.03
C ALA A 110 17.81 1.45 29.04
N THR A 111 18.43 2.00 27.99
CA THR A 111 19.90 2.16 27.91
C THR A 111 20.43 3.08 29.00
N LYS A 112 19.75 4.20 29.29
CA LYS A 112 20.13 5.13 30.38
C LYS A 112 20.05 4.44 31.74
N ALA A 113 18.94 3.77 32.04
CA ALA A 113 18.78 3.03 33.30
C ALA A 113 19.90 2.01 33.48
N ARG A 114 20.21 1.25 32.43
CA ARG A 114 21.29 0.26 32.45
C ARG A 114 22.68 0.88 32.66
N LEU A 115 22.95 2.00 31.98
CA LEU A 115 24.19 2.76 32.16
C LEU A 115 24.33 3.25 33.60
N THR A 116 23.26 3.81 34.19
CA THR A 116 23.25 4.25 35.59
C THR A 116 23.51 3.08 36.55
N THR A 117 22.93 1.91 36.31
CA THR A 117 23.21 0.71 37.11
C THR A 117 24.70 0.36 37.08
N LEU A 118 25.32 0.28 35.89
CA LEU A 118 26.74 -0.06 35.77
C LEU A 118 27.65 1.02 36.35
N GLN A 119 27.29 2.30 36.23
CA GLN A 119 28.02 3.40 36.85
C GLN A 119 27.99 3.33 38.38
N LYS A 120 26.86 2.93 38.98
CA LYS A 120 26.76 2.70 40.44
C LYS A 120 27.64 1.54 40.88
N ILE A 121 27.63 0.42 40.14
CA ILE A 121 28.53 -0.71 40.41
C ILE A 121 29.97 -0.22 40.33
N LYS A 122 30.38 0.43 39.23
CA LYS A 122 31.75 0.97 39.10
C LYS A 122 32.14 1.89 40.26
N ALA A 123 31.26 2.81 40.65
CA ALA A 123 31.53 3.72 41.78
C ALA A 123 31.75 2.97 43.10
N SER A 124 31.11 1.81 43.30
CA SER A 124 31.32 0.98 44.50
C SER A 124 32.68 0.28 44.52
N PHE A 125 33.20 -0.11 43.35
CA PHE A 125 34.57 -0.63 43.22
C PHE A 125 35.61 0.44 43.55
N VAL A 126 35.42 1.67 43.06
CA VAL A 126 36.29 2.82 43.38
C VAL A 126 36.32 3.13 44.88
N LYS A 127 35.20 2.90 45.58
CA LYS A 127 35.08 3.06 47.05
C LYS A 127 35.66 1.88 47.86
N GLY A 128 36.17 0.84 47.20
CA GLY A 128 36.70 -0.36 47.86
C GLY A 128 35.66 -1.31 48.43
N THR A 129 34.36 -1.02 48.26
CA THR A 129 33.24 -1.84 48.76
C THR A 129 32.28 -2.17 47.62
N PRO A 130 32.57 -3.21 46.81
CA PRO A 130 31.72 -3.60 45.67
C PRO A 130 30.28 -3.91 46.10
N THR A 131 29.32 -3.25 45.46
CA THR A 131 27.89 -3.47 45.72
C THR A 131 27.13 -3.76 44.43
N PHE A 132 26.20 -4.70 44.51
CA PHE A 132 25.42 -5.19 43.38
C PHE A 132 23.93 -5.17 43.70
N ASN A 133 23.11 -4.78 42.74
CA ASN A 133 21.67 -4.93 42.87
C ASN A 133 21.31 -6.41 42.68
N LYS A 134 20.44 -6.96 43.55
CA LYS A 134 19.95 -8.35 43.49
C LYS A 134 19.40 -8.74 42.12
N THR A 135 18.78 -7.81 41.39
CA THR A 135 18.20 -8.05 40.05
C THR A 135 19.19 -7.80 38.91
N SER A 136 20.42 -7.38 39.21
CA SER A 136 21.45 -7.18 38.19
C SER A 136 22.00 -8.51 37.71
N ARG A 137 22.39 -8.56 36.43
CA ARG A 137 23.11 -9.71 35.86
C ARG A 137 24.55 -9.82 36.34
N GLU A 138 25.12 -8.69 36.78
CA GLU A 138 26.40 -8.61 37.49
C GLU A 138 26.18 -8.90 38.97
N GLN A 139 26.86 -9.93 39.49
CA GLN A 139 26.83 -10.30 40.90
C GLN A 139 28.22 -10.75 41.37
N GLN A 140 28.44 -10.70 42.68
CA GLN A 140 29.57 -11.35 43.33
C GLN A 140 29.09 -12.66 43.95
N LYS A 141 29.78 -13.76 43.67
CA LYS A 141 29.51 -15.09 44.24
C LYS A 141 30.80 -15.64 44.85
N GLY A 142 30.87 -15.61 46.18
CA GLY A 142 32.11 -15.90 46.91
C GLY A 142 33.22 -14.94 46.49
N VAL A 143 34.34 -15.49 46.04
CA VAL A 143 35.53 -14.73 45.59
C VAL A 143 35.44 -14.26 44.13
N PHE A 144 34.44 -14.74 43.37
CA PHE A 144 34.33 -14.48 41.93
C PHE A 144 33.31 -13.40 41.60
N PHE A 145 33.56 -12.66 40.51
CA PHE A 145 32.57 -11.78 39.90
C PHE A 145 31.95 -12.46 38.68
N VAL A 146 30.63 -12.39 38.57
CA VAL A 146 29.85 -13.19 37.63
C VAL A 146 28.91 -12.30 36.82
N VAL A 147 28.85 -12.54 35.51
CA VAL A 147 27.88 -11.90 34.60
C VAL A 147 27.06 -12.98 33.92
N THR A 148 25.77 -13.04 34.27
CA THR A 148 24.86 -14.08 33.75
C THR A 148 24.13 -13.59 32.49
N TYR A 149 24.26 -14.30 31.38
CA TYR A 149 23.47 -14.11 30.17
C TYR A 149 22.49 -15.27 29.97
N LYS A 150 21.57 -15.14 29.03
CA LYS A 150 20.53 -16.17 28.77
C LYS A 150 21.12 -17.55 28.41
N HIS A 151 22.28 -17.59 27.75
CA HIS A 151 22.86 -18.82 27.19
C HIS A 151 24.29 -19.10 27.66
N HIS A 152 24.88 -18.23 28.49
CA HIS A 152 26.23 -18.41 29.00
C HIS A 152 26.46 -17.50 30.20
N THR A 153 27.51 -17.80 30.97
CA THR A 153 27.94 -17.01 32.12
C THR A 153 29.41 -16.66 31.97
N ARG A 154 29.77 -15.41 32.24
CA ARG A 154 31.18 -14.97 32.29
C ARG A 154 31.64 -14.87 33.74
N LEU A 155 32.83 -15.38 34.00
CA LEU A 155 33.49 -15.42 35.30
C LEU A 155 34.73 -14.55 35.28
N PHE A 156 34.95 -13.80 36.35
CA PHE A 156 36.12 -12.96 36.55
C PHE A 156 36.71 -13.26 37.92
N TYR A 157 38.00 -13.61 37.94
CA TYR A 157 38.72 -14.08 39.12
C TYR A 157 39.24 -12.94 40.01
N ARG A 158 39.39 -11.74 39.44
CA ARG A 158 39.91 -10.56 40.14
C ARG A 158 38.99 -9.36 39.91
N ALA A 159 38.92 -8.48 40.91
CA ALA A 159 38.14 -7.24 40.82
C ALA A 159 38.60 -6.35 39.65
N TYR A 160 39.93 -6.26 39.46
CA TYR A 160 40.55 -5.50 38.37
C TYR A 160 40.06 -5.95 36.98
N ASP A 161 40.06 -7.27 36.73
CA ASP A 161 39.63 -7.82 35.44
C ASP A 161 38.15 -7.53 35.18
N PHE A 162 37.31 -7.68 36.21
CA PHE A 162 35.89 -7.37 36.11
C PHE A 162 35.63 -5.88 35.82
N GLU A 163 36.35 -4.98 36.50
CA GLU A 163 36.19 -3.55 36.30
C GLU A 163 36.59 -3.12 34.88
N HIS A 164 37.79 -3.49 34.44
CA HIS A 164 38.32 -2.97 33.17
C HIS A 164 37.86 -3.76 31.95
N GLN A 165 37.74 -5.09 32.04
CA GLN A 165 37.35 -5.90 30.88
C GLN A 165 35.83 -5.95 30.67
N HIS A 166 35.02 -5.75 31.73
CA HIS A 166 33.56 -5.79 31.63
C HIS A 166 32.90 -4.43 31.90
N LEU A 167 33.06 -3.85 33.09
CA LEU A 167 32.33 -2.62 33.45
C LEU A 167 32.70 -1.46 32.52
N ASP A 168 33.98 -1.20 32.31
CA ASP A 168 34.45 -0.09 31.47
C ASP A 168 34.05 -0.24 30.01
N VAL A 169 34.25 -1.45 29.47
CA VAL A 169 33.88 -1.78 28.08
C VAL A 169 32.37 -1.59 27.87
N GLU A 170 31.54 -2.13 28.77
CA GLU A 170 30.09 -2.06 28.66
C GLU A 170 29.57 -0.63 28.89
N ILE A 171 30.14 0.12 29.84
CA ILE A 171 29.82 1.54 30.06
C ILE A 171 30.15 2.35 28.80
N LYS A 172 31.34 2.17 28.21
CA LYS A 172 31.77 2.83 26.97
C LYS A 172 30.82 2.49 25.82
N TYR A 173 30.48 1.22 25.65
CA TYR A 173 29.52 0.76 24.66
C TYR A 173 28.14 1.41 24.84
N LEU A 174 27.60 1.42 26.06
CA LEU A 174 26.29 2.00 26.35
C LEU A 174 26.26 3.52 26.14
N LYS A 175 27.35 4.24 26.47
CA LYS A 175 27.49 5.67 26.16
C LYS A 175 27.45 5.91 24.64
N SER A 176 28.22 5.15 23.86
CA SER A 176 28.21 5.23 22.39
C SER A 176 26.82 4.93 21.81
N ARG A 177 26.21 3.84 22.26
CA ARG A 177 24.85 3.44 21.86
C ARG A 177 23.81 4.50 22.21
N LEU A 178 23.93 5.16 23.35
CA LEU A 178 23.05 6.27 23.74
C LEU A 178 23.19 7.44 22.76
N GLY A 179 24.42 7.82 22.39
CA GLY A 179 24.69 8.82 21.35
C GLY A 179 24.02 8.48 20.02
N GLN A 180 24.19 7.25 19.54
CA GLN A 180 23.54 6.77 18.31
C GLN A 180 22.01 6.81 18.39
N LEU A 181 21.43 6.42 19.53
CA LEU A 181 19.99 6.47 19.75
C LEU A 181 19.45 7.90 19.76
N ASN A 182 20.18 8.84 20.38
CA ASN A 182 19.82 10.27 20.37
C ASN A 182 19.88 10.85 18.96
N PHE A 183 20.93 10.58 18.19
CA PHE A 183 21.02 11.00 16.78
C PHE A 183 19.87 10.40 15.95
N LYS A 184 19.54 9.13 16.18
CA LYS A 184 18.41 8.47 15.52
C LYS A 184 17.08 9.13 15.85
N LYS A 185 16.86 9.52 17.12
CA LYS A 185 15.68 10.25 17.58
C LYS A 185 15.58 11.62 16.90
N ASP A 186 16.65 12.42 16.95
CA ASP A 186 16.73 13.75 16.32
C ASP A 186 16.41 13.67 14.82
N ARG A 187 17.02 12.72 14.11
CA ARG A 187 16.73 12.48 12.69
C ARG A 187 15.25 12.18 12.43
N TYR A 188 14.60 11.38 13.29
CA TYR A 188 13.17 11.09 13.15
C TYR A 188 12.28 12.29 13.49
N GLU A 189 12.66 13.11 14.47
CA GLU A 189 11.96 14.34 14.81
C GLU A 189 12.05 15.36 13.67
N LYS A 190 13.24 15.56 13.08
CA LYS A 190 13.44 16.38 11.87
C LYS A 190 12.62 15.88 10.68
N GLN A 191 12.54 14.56 10.48
CA GLN A 191 11.69 13.97 9.44
C GLN A 191 10.20 14.20 9.70
N LEU A 192 9.76 14.12 10.95
CA LEU A 192 8.37 14.41 11.33
C LEU A 192 8.03 15.88 11.11
N ILE A 193 8.91 16.80 11.52
CA ILE A 193 8.76 18.25 11.26
C ILE A 193 8.63 18.50 9.75
N LYS A 194 9.52 17.91 8.93
CA LYS A 194 9.45 18.05 7.47
C LYS A 194 8.14 17.52 6.88
N LEU A 195 7.61 16.43 7.42
CA LEU A 195 6.30 15.90 6.99
C LEU A 195 5.20 16.89 7.35
N THR A 196 5.20 17.46 8.56
CA THR A 196 4.19 18.42 9.02
C THR A 196 4.21 19.70 8.18
N THR A 197 5.38 20.32 8.01
CA THR A 197 5.52 21.67 7.44
C THR A 197 5.53 21.70 5.91
N LYS A 198 6.09 20.69 5.23
CA LYS A 198 6.23 20.74 3.77
C LYS A 198 5.04 20.14 3.04
N VAL A 199 4.53 20.87 2.05
CA VAL A 199 3.60 20.35 1.05
C VAL A 199 4.36 19.45 0.08
N THR A 200 4.18 18.14 0.24
CA THR A 200 4.89 17.15 -0.57
C THR A 200 4.24 17.05 -1.95
N GLY A 201 5.06 16.89 -3.00
CA GLY A 201 4.56 16.64 -4.35
C GLY A 201 4.64 15.17 -4.72
N VAL A 202 3.87 14.77 -5.72
CA VAL A 202 3.99 13.48 -6.41
C VAL A 202 5.04 13.55 -7.52
N CYS A 203 5.80 12.48 -7.67
CA CYS A 203 6.62 12.22 -8.85
C CYS A 203 5.85 11.27 -9.77
N PHE A 204 5.16 11.83 -10.77
CA PHE A 204 4.43 11.05 -11.78
C PHE A 204 5.41 10.17 -12.56
N GLY A 205 5.08 8.89 -12.73
CA GLY A 205 5.99 7.89 -13.33
C GLY A 205 6.86 7.13 -12.32
N SER A 206 6.87 7.52 -11.05
CA SER A 206 7.66 6.96 -9.93
C SER A 206 9.03 7.62 -9.71
N LYS A 207 9.42 7.72 -8.43
CA LYS A 207 10.77 8.17 -8.04
C LYS A 207 11.87 7.22 -8.53
N LYS A 208 11.55 5.94 -8.74
CA LYS A 208 12.50 4.92 -9.21
C LYS A 208 12.95 5.24 -10.62
N LEU A 209 12.02 5.43 -11.55
CA LEU A 209 12.35 5.79 -12.93
C LEU A 209 12.99 7.17 -13.01
N ALA A 210 12.54 8.14 -12.21
CA ALA A 210 13.13 9.48 -12.19
C ALA A 210 14.62 9.48 -11.82
N ARG A 211 14.99 8.70 -10.79
CA ARG A 211 16.40 8.53 -10.38
C ARG A 211 17.16 7.63 -11.34
N GLY A 212 16.50 6.59 -11.84
CA GLY A 212 17.06 5.60 -12.76
C GLY A 212 17.68 6.25 -14.00
N ARG A 213 17.13 7.38 -14.48
CA ARG A 213 17.70 8.18 -15.56
C ARG A 213 19.20 8.46 -15.37
N LEU A 214 19.62 8.78 -14.15
CA LEU A 214 20.99 9.17 -13.83
C LEU A 214 21.81 8.01 -13.26
N THR A 215 21.16 7.01 -12.66
CA THR A 215 21.84 5.98 -11.88
C THR A 215 21.94 4.62 -12.57
N GLN A 216 21.10 4.34 -13.57
CA GLN A 216 21.10 3.04 -14.25
C GLN A 216 21.85 3.10 -15.56
N LYS A 217 22.90 2.30 -15.69
CA LYS A 217 23.72 2.21 -16.92
C LYS A 217 22.88 1.96 -18.17
N SER A 218 21.85 1.11 -18.09
CA SER A 218 20.95 0.81 -19.20
C SER A 218 20.18 2.04 -19.71
N TYR A 219 19.72 2.90 -18.81
CA TYR A 219 19.02 4.14 -19.16
C TYR A 219 19.97 5.28 -19.54
N HIS A 220 21.15 5.31 -18.95
CA HIS A 220 22.19 6.27 -19.32
C HIS A 220 22.68 6.03 -20.76
N ALA A 221 22.92 4.76 -21.12
CA ALA A 221 23.35 4.36 -22.46
C ALA A 221 22.20 4.45 -23.50
N HIS A 222 20.94 4.29 -23.08
CA HIS A 222 19.78 4.33 -23.97
C HIS A 222 18.70 5.29 -23.42
N PRO A 223 18.86 6.61 -23.62
CA PRO A 223 17.91 7.60 -23.13
C PRO A 223 16.48 7.39 -23.64
N GLU A 224 16.32 6.90 -24.86
CA GLU A 224 15.02 6.63 -25.46
C GLU A 224 14.23 5.56 -24.71
N ARG A 225 14.91 4.51 -24.25
CA ARG A 225 14.31 3.47 -23.43
C ARG A 225 13.74 4.05 -22.13
N TRP A 226 14.51 4.94 -21.49
CA TRP A 226 14.02 5.65 -20.31
C TRP A 226 12.81 6.52 -20.63
N GLN A 227 12.82 7.25 -21.75
CA GLN A 227 11.70 8.10 -22.15
C GLN A 227 10.43 7.27 -22.39
N LYS A 228 10.54 6.12 -23.05
CA LYS A 228 9.43 5.18 -23.27
C LYS A 228 8.85 4.67 -21.95
N ASP A 229 9.70 4.14 -21.06
CA ASP A 229 9.29 3.63 -19.75
C ASP A 229 8.67 4.74 -18.88
N TRP A 230 9.27 5.95 -18.93
CA TRP A 230 8.80 7.12 -18.20
C TRP A 230 7.44 7.61 -18.71
N ALA A 231 7.25 7.64 -20.02
CA ALA A 231 5.98 8.01 -20.65
C ALA A 231 4.89 6.98 -20.31
N ALA A 232 5.16 5.68 -20.49
CA ALA A 232 4.23 4.61 -20.16
C ALA A 232 3.77 4.69 -18.69
N ALA A 233 4.71 4.87 -17.75
CA ALA A 233 4.39 4.99 -16.32
C ALA A 233 3.59 6.25 -15.95
N ARG A 234 3.62 7.30 -16.78
CA ARG A 234 2.92 8.56 -16.54
C ARG A 234 1.56 8.63 -17.21
N TYR A 235 1.45 8.02 -18.38
CA TYR A 235 0.36 8.25 -19.31
C TYR A 235 -0.47 7.00 -19.59
N GLY A 236 -0.02 5.81 -19.20
CA GLY A 236 -0.69 4.53 -19.50
C GLY A 236 -1.99 4.25 -18.73
N LYS A 237 -2.63 5.24 -18.10
CA LYS A 237 -3.92 5.04 -17.42
C LYS A 237 -4.76 6.30 -17.40
N MET A 238 -6.01 6.21 -17.86
CA MET A 238 -7.03 7.22 -17.59
C MET A 238 -8.26 6.59 -16.93
N THR A 239 -8.97 7.39 -16.14
CA THR A 239 -10.23 7.00 -15.51
C THR A 239 -11.22 8.14 -15.68
N ILE A 240 -12.37 7.84 -16.30
CA ILE A 240 -13.47 8.75 -16.52
C ILE A 240 -14.55 8.48 -15.47
N SER A 241 -14.93 9.53 -14.75
CA SER A 241 -15.95 9.44 -13.71
C SER A 241 -17.32 9.18 -14.33
N GLY A 242 -18.08 8.27 -13.73
CA GLY A 242 -19.49 8.06 -14.07
C GLY A 242 -20.38 9.21 -13.61
N ARG A 243 -21.58 9.28 -14.18
CA ARG A 243 -22.63 10.24 -13.83
C ARG A 243 -23.97 9.53 -13.74
N LYS A 244 -24.68 9.73 -12.62
CA LYS A 244 -25.96 9.08 -12.35
C LYS A 244 -27.08 9.46 -13.33
N ASP A 245 -26.97 10.65 -13.93
CA ASP A 245 -27.95 11.19 -14.88
C ASP A 245 -27.66 10.76 -16.34
N ALA A 246 -26.55 10.07 -16.60
CA ALA A 246 -26.23 9.57 -17.93
C ALA A 246 -27.03 8.30 -18.29
N LYS A 247 -27.36 8.14 -19.58
CA LYS A 247 -28.18 7.01 -20.08
C LYS A 247 -27.59 5.64 -19.70
N SER A 248 -26.28 5.46 -19.91
CA SER A 248 -25.52 4.25 -19.58
C SER A 248 -24.63 4.44 -18.35
N GLY A 249 -24.89 5.47 -17.52
CA GLY A 249 -24.10 5.79 -16.32
C GLY A 249 -22.78 6.51 -16.59
N ASN A 250 -22.43 6.77 -17.86
CA ASN A 250 -21.30 7.57 -18.30
C ASN A 250 -21.65 8.36 -19.58
N PHE A 251 -21.00 9.50 -19.83
CA PHE A 251 -21.21 10.31 -21.04
C PHE A 251 -20.12 10.13 -22.11
N VAL A 252 -19.00 9.50 -21.76
CA VAL A 252 -17.87 9.26 -22.69
C VAL A 252 -17.91 7.82 -23.17
N PHE A 253 -17.98 6.87 -22.23
CA PHE A 253 -17.95 5.43 -22.51
C PHE A 253 -19.34 4.83 -22.52
N HIS A 254 -19.64 4.02 -23.53
CA HIS A 254 -20.90 3.31 -23.69
C HIS A 254 -20.59 1.84 -23.96
N TYR A 255 -21.03 0.96 -23.07
CA TYR A 255 -20.90 -0.48 -23.26
C TYR A 255 -22.23 -1.06 -23.72
N HIS A 256 -22.16 -1.93 -24.73
CA HIS A 256 -23.28 -2.61 -25.34
C HIS A 256 -23.23 -4.10 -24.93
N PRO A 257 -24.03 -4.53 -23.93
CA PRO A 257 -23.98 -5.90 -23.41
C PRO A 257 -24.22 -6.97 -24.47
N GLU A 258 -25.11 -6.71 -25.44
CA GLU A 258 -25.51 -7.67 -26.48
C GLU A 258 -24.37 -7.99 -27.46
N MET A 259 -23.54 -7.00 -27.78
CA MET A 259 -22.43 -7.14 -28.74
C MET A 259 -21.07 -7.29 -28.07
N HIS A 260 -21.01 -7.25 -26.73
CA HIS A 260 -19.77 -7.11 -25.96
C HIS A 260 -18.86 -5.99 -26.49
N ALA A 261 -19.45 -4.87 -26.92
CA ALA A 261 -18.74 -3.77 -27.55
C ALA A 261 -18.67 -2.55 -26.64
N LEU A 262 -17.50 -1.89 -26.58
CA LEU A 262 -17.32 -0.63 -25.85
C LEU A 262 -17.00 0.50 -26.83
N THR A 263 -17.86 1.50 -26.86
CA THR A 263 -17.70 2.69 -27.70
C THR A 263 -17.39 3.93 -26.88
N PHE A 264 -16.50 4.78 -27.38
CA PHE A 264 -16.26 6.09 -26.78
C PHE A 264 -15.65 7.09 -27.75
N LYS A 265 -15.86 8.37 -27.47
CA LYS A 265 -15.27 9.46 -28.24
C LYS A 265 -13.95 9.90 -27.61
N ALA A 266 -12.85 9.76 -28.35
CA ALA A 266 -11.53 10.21 -27.98
C ALA A 266 -11.43 11.75 -27.91
N ILE A 267 -10.31 12.26 -27.38
CA ILE A 267 -10.08 13.71 -27.26
C ILE A 267 -9.93 14.37 -28.63
N ASP A 268 -9.33 13.67 -29.59
CA ASP A 268 -9.19 14.10 -31.00
C ASP A 268 -10.49 13.93 -31.82
N GLN A 269 -11.62 13.64 -31.15
CA GLN A 269 -12.94 13.43 -31.75
C GLN A 269 -13.12 12.10 -32.50
N CYS A 270 -12.12 11.21 -32.56
CA CYS A 270 -12.28 9.87 -33.12
C CYS A 270 -13.32 9.07 -32.31
N VAL A 271 -14.25 8.40 -32.98
CA VAL A 271 -15.24 7.50 -32.35
C VAL A 271 -14.68 6.09 -32.39
N ILE A 272 -14.20 5.62 -31.24
CA ILE A 272 -13.58 4.31 -31.10
C ILE A 272 -14.67 3.29 -30.76
N SER A 273 -14.62 2.13 -31.42
CA SER A 273 -15.42 0.95 -31.09
C SER A 273 -14.50 -0.23 -30.85
N LEU A 274 -14.50 -0.75 -29.63
CA LEU A 274 -13.73 -1.94 -29.24
C LEU A 274 -14.69 -3.14 -29.18
N SER A 275 -14.44 -4.15 -29.98
CA SER A 275 -15.15 -5.44 -29.95
C SER A 275 -14.56 -6.38 -28.89
N ASP A 276 -15.29 -7.46 -28.58
CA ASP A 276 -14.87 -8.54 -27.68
C ASP A 276 -14.43 -8.06 -26.28
N VAL A 277 -15.06 -7.00 -25.78
CA VAL A 277 -14.82 -6.49 -24.43
C VAL A 277 -15.67 -7.30 -23.44
N VAL A 278 -15.07 -8.37 -22.94
CA VAL A 278 -15.70 -9.30 -21.98
C VAL A 278 -15.08 -9.09 -20.60
N PHE A 279 -15.86 -9.28 -19.55
CA PHE A 279 -15.44 -9.20 -18.15
C PHE A 279 -15.45 -10.61 -17.53
N PRO A 280 -14.35 -11.39 -17.62
CA PRO A 280 -14.34 -12.80 -17.20
C PRO A 280 -14.80 -13.01 -15.75
N TYR A 281 -14.51 -12.05 -14.88
CA TYR A 281 -14.85 -12.11 -13.46
C TYR A 281 -15.81 -10.97 -13.10
N GLY A 282 -17.09 -11.11 -13.50
CA GLY A 282 -18.15 -10.17 -13.14
C GLY A 282 -18.96 -9.60 -14.30
N GLN A 283 -19.04 -10.28 -15.45
CA GLN A 283 -19.87 -9.89 -16.59
C GLN A 283 -21.31 -9.57 -16.18
N ASP A 284 -21.93 -10.44 -15.37
CA ASP A 284 -23.32 -10.25 -14.95
C ASP A 284 -23.53 -8.98 -14.14
N HIS A 285 -22.56 -8.62 -13.29
CA HIS A 285 -22.61 -7.37 -12.55
C HIS A 285 -22.53 -6.14 -13.48
N VAL A 286 -21.69 -6.20 -14.52
CA VAL A 286 -21.56 -5.12 -15.51
C VAL A 286 -22.86 -4.99 -16.32
N ASN A 287 -23.37 -6.11 -16.83
CA ASN A 287 -24.61 -6.15 -17.60
C ASN A 287 -25.79 -5.64 -16.78
N CYS A 288 -25.97 -6.15 -15.56
CA CYS A 288 -27.01 -5.74 -14.64
C CYS A 288 -26.92 -4.24 -14.31
N ALA A 289 -25.73 -3.72 -14.01
CA ALA A 289 -25.55 -2.30 -13.71
C ALA A 289 -25.95 -1.40 -14.89
N ILE A 290 -25.58 -1.77 -16.11
CA ILE A 290 -25.90 -1.00 -17.32
C ILE A 290 -27.39 -1.08 -17.65
N GLN A 291 -27.97 -2.29 -17.66
CA GLN A 291 -29.40 -2.49 -17.92
C GLN A 291 -30.27 -1.76 -16.90
N THR A 292 -29.94 -1.89 -15.60
CA THR A 292 -30.62 -1.16 -14.52
C THR A 292 -30.56 0.35 -14.79
N GLN A 293 -29.38 0.87 -15.11
CA GLN A 293 -29.21 2.30 -15.37
C GLN A 293 -29.99 2.75 -16.60
N MET A 294 -30.01 1.97 -17.68
CA MET A 294 -30.74 2.31 -18.91
C MET A 294 -32.26 2.34 -18.69
N ASN A 295 -32.78 1.34 -17.97
CA ASN A 295 -34.22 1.14 -17.74
C ASN A 295 -34.82 2.04 -16.65
N LEU A 296 -33.98 2.71 -15.85
CA LEU A 296 -34.45 3.66 -14.83
C LEU A 296 -35.15 4.87 -15.45
N LYS A 297 -36.41 5.12 -15.07
CA LYS A 297 -37.18 6.30 -15.51
C LYS A 297 -36.63 7.60 -14.89
N ASP A 298 -36.54 7.67 -13.56
CA ASP A 298 -35.93 8.82 -12.85
C ASP A 298 -34.46 8.55 -12.49
N LYS A 299 -33.58 8.84 -13.46
CA LYS A 299 -32.13 8.71 -13.31
C LYS A 299 -31.53 9.75 -12.36
N LYS A 300 -32.15 10.94 -12.21
CA LYS A 300 -31.62 11.98 -11.33
C LYS A 300 -31.72 11.58 -9.86
N LYS A 301 -32.82 10.92 -9.48
CA LYS A 301 -33.06 10.48 -8.11
C LYS A 301 -32.41 9.13 -7.80
N TYR A 302 -32.57 8.14 -8.67
CA TYR A 302 -32.21 6.74 -8.38
C TYR A 302 -31.03 6.20 -9.21
N GLY A 303 -30.55 6.95 -10.19
CA GLY A 303 -29.46 6.53 -11.06
C GLY A 303 -28.16 6.28 -10.28
N LYS A 304 -27.34 5.38 -10.82
CA LYS A 304 -26.00 5.07 -10.30
C LYS A 304 -24.94 5.43 -11.34
N PRO A 305 -23.86 6.12 -10.95
CA PRO A 305 -22.77 6.42 -11.86
C PRO A 305 -21.98 5.14 -12.20
N ILE A 306 -21.59 4.99 -13.47
CA ILE A 306 -20.72 3.91 -13.95
C ILE A 306 -19.42 4.54 -14.45
N GLY A 307 -18.33 4.31 -13.72
CA GLY A 307 -17.00 4.80 -14.09
C GLY A 307 -16.29 3.84 -15.02
N TRP A 308 -15.40 4.36 -15.85
CA TRP A 308 -14.62 3.56 -16.80
C TRP A 308 -13.13 3.92 -16.70
N SER A 309 -12.25 2.94 -16.80
CA SER A 309 -10.81 3.16 -16.85
C SER A 309 -10.20 2.41 -18.02
N LEU A 310 -9.35 3.09 -18.78
CA LEU A 310 -8.52 2.49 -19.82
C LEU A 310 -7.07 2.47 -19.33
N GLU A 311 -6.43 1.31 -19.38
CA GLU A 311 -5.05 1.09 -18.99
C GLU A 311 -4.25 0.46 -20.14
N ASP A 312 -3.12 1.07 -20.49
CA ASP A 312 -2.15 0.55 -21.46
C ASP A 312 -1.10 -0.30 -20.74
N HIS A 313 -0.95 -1.55 -21.18
CA HIS A 313 0.03 -2.51 -20.68
C HIS A 313 1.13 -2.83 -21.70
N GLY A 314 1.29 -2.00 -22.72
CA GLY A 314 2.27 -2.19 -23.79
C GLY A 314 1.62 -2.80 -25.02
N ASP A 315 1.49 -4.14 -25.05
CA ASP A 315 0.97 -4.87 -26.21
C ASP A 315 -0.56 -4.98 -26.23
N TYR A 316 -1.21 -4.64 -25.13
CA TYR A 316 -2.66 -4.73 -24.96
C TYR A 316 -3.18 -3.65 -24.01
N TYR A 317 -4.47 -3.35 -24.14
CA TYR A 317 -5.22 -2.54 -23.18
C TYR A 317 -6.03 -3.42 -22.22
N ILE A 318 -6.30 -2.88 -21.03
CA ILE A 318 -7.33 -3.39 -20.11
C ILE A 318 -8.33 -2.27 -19.85
N VAL A 319 -9.61 -2.59 -20.01
CA VAL A 319 -10.72 -1.74 -19.60
C VAL A 319 -11.20 -2.18 -18.22
N LYS A 320 -11.51 -1.21 -17.36
CA LYS A 320 -12.13 -1.46 -16.06
C LYS A 320 -13.48 -0.76 -15.97
N CYS A 321 -14.50 -1.52 -15.59
CA CYS A 321 -15.80 -0.99 -15.21
C CYS A 321 -15.84 -0.76 -13.70
N LEU A 322 -16.17 0.46 -13.28
CA LEU A 322 -16.25 0.88 -11.88
C LEU A 322 -17.72 1.04 -11.51
N ILE A 323 -18.27 0.06 -10.81
CA ILE A 323 -19.69 0.01 -10.45
C ILE A 323 -19.89 -0.23 -8.97
N ASP A 324 -21.00 0.25 -8.43
CA ASP A 324 -21.43 -0.08 -7.08
C ASP A 324 -22.19 -1.40 -7.09
N VAL A 325 -21.59 -2.43 -6.49
CA VAL A 325 -22.21 -3.75 -6.38
C VAL A 325 -22.88 -3.83 -5.00
N PRO A 326 -24.19 -4.14 -4.95
CA PRO A 326 -24.89 -4.34 -3.68
C PRO A 326 -24.25 -5.48 -2.88
N ALA A 327 -24.42 -5.43 -1.56
CA ALA A 327 -24.00 -6.56 -0.73
C ALA A 327 -24.83 -7.78 -1.12
N THR A 328 -24.22 -8.97 -1.09
CA THR A 328 -24.93 -10.22 -1.38
C THR A 328 -26.01 -10.41 -0.31
N PRO A 329 -27.29 -10.61 -0.68
CA PRO A 329 -28.34 -10.87 0.30
C PRO A 329 -28.14 -12.21 1.03
N TYR A 330 -27.41 -13.14 0.39
CA TYR A 330 -27.11 -14.48 0.89
C TYR A 330 -25.86 -14.54 1.78
N LEU A 331 -25.62 -13.53 2.61
CA LEU A 331 -24.50 -13.59 3.57
C LEU A 331 -24.88 -14.48 4.75
N ASN A 332 -24.29 -15.67 4.84
CA ASN A 332 -24.44 -16.53 6.01
C ASN A 332 -23.66 -15.95 7.20
N THR A 333 -24.38 -15.38 8.15
CA THR A 333 -23.84 -14.94 9.45
C THR A 333 -24.20 -15.88 10.60
N SER A 334 -24.90 -16.98 10.32
CA SER A 334 -25.31 -17.93 11.35
C SER A 334 -24.12 -18.77 11.82
N THR A 335 -23.96 -18.85 13.13
CA THR A 335 -23.00 -19.74 13.79
C THR A 335 -23.67 -20.99 14.37
N SER A 336 -24.96 -21.22 14.05
CA SER A 336 -25.76 -22.32 14.63
C SER A 336 -25.25 -23.71 14.27
N THR A 337 -24.46 -23.85 13.20
CA THR A 337 -23.80 -25.11 12.80
C THR A 337 -22.32 -25.13 13.16
N GLY A 338 -21.85 -24.11 13.90
CA GLY A 338 -20.45 -23.85 14.18
C GLY A 338 -19.80 -22.90 13.16
N MET A 339 -18.47 -22.93 13.09
CA MET A 339 -17.69 -22.03 12.24
C MET A 339 -16.35 -22.62 11.83
N VAL A 340 -15.73 -22.03 10.81
CA VAL A 340 -14.36 -22.35 10.41
C VAL A 340 -13.44 -21.22 10.86
N GLY A 341 -12.61 -21.49 11.87
CA GLY A 341 -11.56 -20.61 12.35
C GLY A 341 -10.34 -20.67 11.45
N VAL A 342 -9.75 -19.50 11.19
CA VAL A 342 -8.61 -19.35 10.27
C VAL A 342 -7.52 -18.51 10.93
N ASP A 343 -6.32 -19.09 10.99
CA ASP A 343 -5.11 -18.40 11.43
C ASP A 343 -4.10 -18.26 10.27
N LEU A 344 -3.61 -17.03 10.06
CA LEU A 344 -2.79 -16.67 8.90
C LEU A 344 -1.31 -16.61 9.28
N ASN A 345 -0.56 -17.62 8.84
CA ASN A 345 0.86 -17.75 9.10
C ASN A 345 1.73 -17.35 7.89
N VAL A 346 3.05 -17.27 8.10
CA VAL A 346 4.00 -16.80 7.06
C VAL A 346 4.07 -17.74 5.86
N ASN A 347 3.82 -19.03 6.08
CA ASN A 347 4.00 -20.11 5.10
C ASN A 347 2.79 -21.06 5.00
N HIS A 348 1.70 -20.82 5.71
CA HIS A 348 0.49 -21.63 5.62
C HIS A 348 -0.73 -20.87 6.15
N ILE A 349 -1.92 -21.36 5.79
CA ILE A 349 -3.18 -21.03 6.49
C ILE A 349 -3.50 -22.21 7.41
N ALA A 350 -3.65 -21.95 8.71
CA ALA A 350 -4.16 -22.97 9.63
C ALA A 350 -5.68 -22.84 9.72
N VAL A 351 -6.38 -23.96 9.57
CA VAL A 351 -7.85 -24.02 9.48
C VAL A 351 -8.34 -24.97 10.55
N ALA A 352 -9.33 -24.53 11.33
CA ALA A 352 -10.00 -25.35 12.34
C ALA A 352 -11.52 -25.27 12.14
N ASN A 353 -12.15 -26.41 11.92
CA ASN A 353 -13.60 -26.52 11.81
C ASN A 353 -14.19 -26.84 13.18
N VAL A 354 -15.06 -25.97 13.66
CA VAL A 354 -15.69 -26.06 14.98
C VAL A 354 -17.19 -26.30 14.79
N ASN A 355 -17.80 -27.18 15.57
CA ASN A 355 -19.25 -27.39 15.58
C ASN A 355 -19.99 -26.34 16.41
N ASP A 356 -21.30 -26.50 16.50
CA ASP A 356 -22.24 -25.66 17.24
C ASP A 356 -21.96 -25.58 18.74
N ILE A 357 -21.44 -26.65 19.34
CA ILE A 357 -21.05 -26.70 20.76
C ILE A 357 -19.59 -26.29 21.03
N GLY A 358 -18.85 -25.81 20.02
CA GLY A 358 -17.50 -25.30 20.20
C GLY A 358 -16.39 -26.35 20.16
N GLN A 359 -16.69 -27.59 19.79
CA GLN A 359 -15.69 -28.65 19.63
C GLN A 359 -15.03 -28.60 18.25
N CYS A 360 -13.71 -28.78 18.21
CA CYS A 360 -12.96 -28.92 16.97
C CYS A 360 -13.27 -30.29 16.34
N VAL A 361 -13.88 -30.27 15.16
CA VAL A 361 -14.28 -31.47 14.39
C VAL A 361 -13.21 -31.85 13.37
N ASP A 362 -12.49 -30.86 12.84
CA ASP A 362 -11.43 -31.06 11.85
C ASP A 362 -10.42 -29.92 11.92
N ALA A 363 -9.15 -30.22 11.65
CA ALA A 363 -8.09 -29.22 11.63
C ALA A 363 -7.00 -29.61 10.63
N PHE A 364 -6.62 -28.67 9.79
CA PHE A 364 -5.60 -28.88 8.76
C PHE A 364 -4.85 -27.59 8.43
N THR A 365 -3.82 -27.72 7.60
CA THR A 365 -3.06 -26.58 7.11
C THR A 365 -3.05 -26.56 5.59
N LEU A 366 -3.13 -25.36 5.02
CA LEU A 366 -2.97 -25.10 3.59
C LEU A 366 -1.59 -24.46 3.39
N PRO A 367 -0.55 -25.26 3.07
CA PRO A 367 0.83 -24.79 3.01
C PRO A 367 1.11 -24.05 1.71
N PHE A 368 1.97 -23.03 1.77
CA PHE A 368 2.45 -22.32 0.58
C PHE A 368 3.89 -21.82 0.74
N ASN A 369 4.64 -21.78 -0.37
CA ASN A 369 6.01 -21.28 -0.38
C ASN A 369 6.13 -19.94 -1.14
N LEU A 370 6.49 -18.89 -0.41
CA LEU A 370 6.63 -17.53 -0.94
C LEU A 370 8.09 -17.12 -1.18
N GLU A 371 9.06 -17.97 -0.88
CA GLU A 371 10.48 -17.64 -1.02
C GLU A 371 10.87 -17.53 -2.50
N GLY A 372 11.64 -16.48 -2.83
CA GLY A 372 12.06 -16.20 -4.20
C GLY A 372 10.95 -15.74 -5.16
N LYS A 373 9.67 -15.78 -4.76
CA LYS A 373 8.54 -15.46 -5.64
C LYS A 373 8.33 -13.96 -5.83
N THR A 374 7.92 -13.57 -7.04
CA THR A 374 7.48 -12.21 -7.36
C THR A 374 6.12 -11.91 -6.74
N SER A 375 5.73 -10.63 -6.62
CA SER A 375 4.43 -10.26 -6.03
C SER A 375 3.24 -10.89 -6.75
N GLY A 376 3.28 -10.99 -8.08
CA GLY A 376 2.19 -11.61 -8.85
C GLY A 376 2.09 -13.11 -8.60
N GLN A 377 3.23 -13.81 -8.54
CA GLN A 377 3.27 -15.23 -8.18
C GLN A 377 2.79 -15.47 -6.76
N VAL A 378 3.21 -14.63 -5.80
CA VAL A 378 2.73 -14.71 -4.41
C VAL A 378 1.21 -14.56 -4.35
N THR A 379 0.63 -13.60 -5.07
CA THR A 379 -0.83 -13.46 -5.13
C THR A 379 -1.50 -14.72 -5.65
N LYS A 380 -1.00 -15.32 -6.74
CA LYS A 380 -1.59 -16.52 -7.33
C LYS A 380 -1.48 -17.77 -6.47
N ILE A 381 -0.35 -17.94 -5.79
CA ILE A 381 -0.15 -19.04 -4.84
C ILE A 381 -1.15 -18.90 -3.68
N ILE A 382 -1.25 -17.72 -3.07
CA ILE A 382 -2.18 -17.47 -1.96
C ILE A 382 -3.64 -17.60 -2.44
N GLU A 383 -3.96 -17.12 -3.65
CA GLU A 383 -5.31 -17.19 -4.22
C GLU A 383 -5.79 -18.64 -4.35
N ALA A 384 -4.93 -19.56 -4.78
CA ALA A 384 -5.27 -20.99 -4.86
C ALA A 384 -5.63 -21.58 -3.48
N GLU A 385 -4.83 -21.30 -2.46
CA GLU A 385 -5.11 -21.79 -1.10
C GLU A 385 -6.37 -21.15 -0.50
N VAL A 386 -6.60 -19.86 -0.77
CA VAL A 386 -7.82 -19.17 -0.33
C VAL A 386 -9.06 -19.75 -1.03
N MET A 387 -8.97 -20.15 -2.31
CA MET A 387 -10.07 -20.85 -2.99
C MET A 387 -10.40 -22.17 -2.29
N ALA A 388 -9.38 -22.99 -1.99
CA ALA A 388 -9.59 -24.25 -1.27
C ALA A 388 -10.24 -24.04 0.12
N LEU A 389 -9.83 -23.00 0.85
CA LEU A 389 -10.46 -22.61 2.13
C LEU A 389 -11.94 -22.23 1.94
N VAL A 390 -12.25 -21.42 0.94
CA VAL A 390 -13.63 -20.98 0.66
C VAL A 390 -14.48 -22.17 0.24
N ASP A 391 -13.98 -23.04 -0.63
CA ASP A 391 -14.69 -24.26 -1.06
C ASP A 391 -14.98 -25.19 0.13
N TYR A 392 -14.02 -25.34 1.06
CA TYR A 392 -14.23 -26.07 2.31
C TYR A 392 -15.36 -25.44 3.14
N ALA A 393 -15.32 -24.13 3.37
CA ALA A 393 -16.34 -23.44 4.14
C ALA A 393 -17.75 -23.55 3.50
N VAL A 394 -17.82 -23.47 2.16
CA VAL A 394 -19.05 -23.66 1.40
C VAL A 394 -19.58 -25.09 1.57
N LYS A 395 -18.72 -26.11 1.42
CA LYS A 395 -19.09 -27.52 1.58
C LYS A 395 -19.67 -27.82 2.97
N HIS A 396 -19.15 -27.17 4.00
CA HIS A 396 -19.61 -27.33 5.38
C HIS A 396 -20.73 -26.37 5.78
N HIS A 397 -21.15 -25.44 4.90
CA HIS A 397 -22.15 -24.41 5.17
C HIS A 397 -21.84 -23.56 6.43
N LYS A 398 -20.55 -23.28 6.68
CA LYS A 398 -20.09 -22.57 7.88
C LYS A 398 -19.48 -21.21 7.53
N PRO A 399 -19.69 -20.17 8.37
CA PRO A 399 -19.00 -18.91 8.22
C PRO A 399 -17.51 -19.03 8.55
N LEU A 400 -16.70 -18.14 7.98
CA LEU A 400 -15.27 -18.00 8.29
C LEU A 400 -15.05 -16.99 9.43
N ALA A 401 -14.26 -17.38 10.42
CA ALA A 401 -13.76 -16.50 11.47
C ALA A 401 -12.26 -16.27 11.27
N ILE A 402 -11.88 -15.03 10.98
CA ILE A 402 -10.48 -14.64 10.69
C ILE A 402 -10.09 -13.51 11.64
N GLU A 403 -8.86 -13.55 12.16
CA GLU A 403 -8.38 -12.48 13.02
C GLU A 403 -8.28 -11.13 12.28
N ARG A 404 -8.57 -10.04 12.99
CA ARG A 404 -8.41 -8.68 12.45
C ARG A 404 -6.97 -8.19 12.64
N LEU A 405 -6.06 -8.65 11.79
CA LEU A 405 -4.65 -8.20 11.81
C LEU A 405 -4.46 -6.75 11.37
N ASP A 406 -4.07 -5.87 12.30
CA ASP A 406 -3.42 -4.59 11.97
C ASP A 406 -1.93 -4.60 12.34
N THR A 407 -1.11 -5.12 11.42
CA THR A 407 0.35 -5.16 11.58
C THR A 407 1.04 -3.85 11.18
N THR A 408 0.31 -2.79 10.83
CA THR A 408 0.93 -1.55 10.32
C THR A 408 1.81 -0.89 11.37
N ARG A 409 1.39 -0.86 12.63
CA ARG A 409 2.15 -0.26 13.74
C ARG A 409 3.30 -1.15 14.22
N SER A 410 3.08 -2.45 14.31
CA SER A 410 4.11 -3.42 14.76
C SER A 410 5.30 -3.50 13.78
N LYS A 411 5.02 -3.42 12.46
CA LYS A 411 6.05 -3.39 11.40
C LYS A 411 6.97 -2.18 11.46
N VAL A 412 6.52 -1.09 12.08
CA VAL A 412 7.24 0.20 12.05
C VAL A 412 8.00 0.46 13.37
N SER A 413 7.48 -0.06 14.50
CA SER A 413 8.07 0.08 15.83
C SER A 413 9.29 -0.81 16.05
N ARG A 414 9.30 -2.01 15.46
CA ARG A 414 10.44 -2.93 15.50
C ARG A 414 11.47 -2.52 14.44
N PRO A 415 12.78 -2.68 14.70
CA PRO A 415 13.82 -2.48 13.70
C PRO A 415 13.80 -3.67 12.73
N TYR A 416 12.75 -3.80 11.94
CA TYR A 416 12.78 -4.72 10.82
C TYR A 416 13.86 -4.20 9.87
N GLY A 417 14.86 -5.04 9.60
CA GLY A 417 15.88 -4.79 8.60
C GLY A 417 15.27 -4.74 7.20
N HIS A 418 16.08 -4.91 6.17
CA HIS A 418 15.60 -4.98 4.79
C HIS A 418 14.44 -5.99 4.66
N ARG A 419 13.32 -5.61 4.01
CA ARG A 419 12.10 -6.45 3.90
C ARG A 419 12.37 -7.86 3.36
N LYS A 420 13.43 -8.05 2.56
CA LYS A 420 13.85 -9.37 2.06
C LYS A 420 14.72 -10.17 3.04
N ALA A 421 15.45 -9.50 3.94
CA ALA A 421 16.31 -10.17 4.92
C ALA A 421 15.49 -10.78 6.08
N ASN A 422 14.37 -10.15 6.44
CA ASN A 422 13.49 -10.65 7.52
C ASN A 422 12.49 -11.73 7.06
N ARG A 423 12.68 -12.30 5.85
CA ARG A 423 11.94 -13.48 5.38
C ARG A 423 12.68 -14.79 5.69
N ARG A 424 13.91 -14.69 6.21
CA ARG A 424 14.74 -15.80 6.65
C ARG A 424 14.71 -15.89 8.16
#